data_AF-A0A8X6PVN3-F1
#
_entry.id   AF-A0A8X6PVN3-F1
#
_cell.length_a   1.000
_cell.length_b   1.000
_cell.length_c   1.000
_cell.angle_alpha   90.00
_cell.angle_beta   90.00
_cell.angle_gamma   90.00
#
_symmetry.space_group_name_H-M   'P 1'
#
loop_
_entity.id
_entity.type
_entity.pdbx_description
1 polymer ?
#
loop_
_entity_poly.entity_id
_entity_poly.type
_entity_poly.pdbx_seq_one_letter_code
_entity_poly.pdbx_strand_id
1 'polypeptide(L)'
;IPVKADLPVGKNLQDHASSLVTFELNYDISTFGEKQVDKSNILEYVTSKSGPLASATGVNTLAFLKQKNHTGPEDLPDIELYFLEGAVPLLQTQMNLKPE
;
A
#
# COMPACT_ATOMS: atom_id res chain seq x y z
N ILE A 1 13.24 -36.50 2.97
CA ILE A 1 13.83 -36.04 1.68
C ILE A 1 15.33 -36.31 1.77
N PRO A 2 15.96 -36.96 0.78
CA PRO A 2 17.41 -37.20 0.82
C PRO A 2 18.18 -35.87 0.73
N VAL A 3 19.18 -35.69 1.59
CA VAL A 3 20.00 -34.47 1.62
C VAL A 3 20.98 -34.49 0.45
N LYS A 4 20.89 -33.51 -0.45
CA LYS A 4 21.85 -33.31 -1.55
C LYS A 4 23.05 -32.44 -1.11
N ALA A 5 22.80 -31.45 -0.26
CA ALA A 5 23.82 -30.59 0.35
C ALA A 5 23.28 -30.03 1.67
N ASP A 6 24.11 -29.99 2.72
CA ASP A 6 23.76 -29.45 4.03
C ASP A 6 24.20 -27.97 4.12
N LEU A 7 23.30 -27.09 3.70
CA LEU A 7 23.49 -25.64 3.73
C LEU A 7 22.45 -25.02 4.68
N PRO A 8 22.74 -23.88 5.33
CA PRO A 8 21.80 -23.21 6.24
C PRO A 8 20.70 -22.43 5.48
N VAL A 9 20.08 -23.06 4.48
CA VAL A 9 18.99 -22.48 3.68
C VAL A 9 17.77 -22.18 4.55
N GLY A 10 17.16 -21.01 4.32
CA GLY A 10 16.01 -20.52 5.08
C GLY A 10 16.35 -19.73 6.35
N LYS A 11 17.63 -19.50 6.65
CA LYS A 11 18.05 -18.55 7.71
C LYS A 11 18.06 -17.11 7.18
N ASN A 12 17.90 -16.15 8.09
CA ASN A 12 17.94 -14.70 7.82
C ASN A 12 16.85 -14.20 6.85
N LEU A 13 15.63 -14.74 6.94
CA LEU A 13 14.48 -14.11 6.29
C LEU A 13 14.24 -12.73 6.92
N GLN A 14 14.15 -11.71 6.08
CA GLN A 14 13.81 -10.34 6.46
C GLN A 14 12.49 -9.97 5.77
N ASP A 15 11.67 -9.21 6.49
CA ASP A 15 10.42 -8.66 5.97
C ASP A 15 10.22 -7.27 6.57
N HIS A 16 9.40 -6.45 5.91
CA HIS A 16 9.03 -5.13 6.43
C HIS A 16 7.81 -5.28 7.35
N ALA A 17 7.97 -4.88 8.61
CA ALA A 17 6.83 -4.74 9.51
C ALA A 17 6.07 -3.45 9.16
N SER A 18 4.76 -3.56 8.93
CA SER A 18 3.88 -2.43 8.60
C SER A 18 2.73 -2.30 9.59
N SER A 19 2.20 -1.08 9.73
CA SER A 19 0.95 -0.80 10.43
C SER A 19 0.11 0.17 9.60
N LEU A 20 -1.19 0.28 9.92
CA LEU A 20 -2.13 1.15 9.23
C LEU A 20 -2.55 2.31 10.14
N VAL A 21 -2.57 3.52 9.58
CA VAL A 21 -3.19 4.70 10.19
C VAL A 21 -4.29 5.17 9.24
N THR A 22 -5.53 5.17 9.71
CA THR A 22 -6.70 5.51 8.91
C THR A 22 -7.20 6.92 9.23
N PHE A 23 -7.73 7.60 8.23
CA PHE A 23 -8.45 8.86 8.37
C PHE A 23 -9.65 8.85 7.43
N GLU A 24 -10.73 9.51 7.84
CA GLU A 24 -11.94 9.60 7.05
C GLU A 24 -11.82 10.75 6.04
N LEU A 25 -12.32 10.50 4.83
CA LEU A 25 -12.52 11.53 3.82
C LEU A 25 -13.91 12.13 3.97
N ASN A 26 -14.09 13.37 3.49
CA ASN A 26 -15.39 14.01 3.49
C ASN A 26 -16.39 13.23 2.60
N TYR A 27 -17.67 13.27 2.95
CA TYR A 27 -18.73 12.47 2.32
C TYR A 27 -19.00 12.84 0.85
N ASP A 28 -18.54 14.01 0.41
CA ASP A 28 -18.63 14.50 -0.96
C ASP A 28 -17.50 13.96 -1.87
N ILE A 29 -16.50 13.31 -1.28
CA ILE A 29 -15.40 12.69 -2.03
C ILE A 29 -15.80 11.26 -2.39
N SER A 30 -15.83 10.95 -3.69
CA SER A 30 -16.05 9.58 -4.15
C SER A 30 -14.99 8.62 -3.60
N THR A 31 -15.43 7.48 -3.11
CA THR A 31 -14.58 6.39 -2.64
C THR A 31 -13.76 5.80 -3.79
N PHE A 32 -12.65 5.12 -3.45
CA PHE A 32 -11.86 4.41 -4.46
C PHE A 32 -12.67 3.36 -5.22
N GLY A 33 -13.58 2.65 -4.54
CA GLY A 33 -14.47 1.69 -5.17
C GLY A 33 -15.42 2.32 -6.19
N GLU A 34 -16.01 3.48 -5.88
CA GLU A 34 -16.85 4.23 -6.82
C GLU A 34 -16.04 4.73 -8.02
N LYS A 35 -14.83 5.26 -7.78
CA LYS A 35 -13.91 5.70 -8.85
C LYS A 35 -13.57 4.57 -9.82
N GLN A 36 -13.47 3.33 -9.35
CA GLN A 36 -13.12 2.17 -10.18
C GLN A 36 -14.21 1.74 -11.16
N VAL A 37 -15.48 1.91 -10.79
CA VAL A 37 -16.63 1.51 -11.62
C VAL A 37 -17.23 2.67 -12.42
N ASP A 38 -16.76 3.89 -12.16
CA ASP A 38 -17.19 5.08 -12.89
C ASP A 38 -16.78 5.01 -14.38
N LYS A 39 -17.76 5.17 -15.26
CA LYS A 39 -17.56 5.05 -16.72
C LYS A 39 -16.64 6.14 -17.28
N SER A 40 -16.64 7.34 -16.70
CA SER A 40 -15.78 8.43 -17.15
C SER A 40 -14.32 8.15 -16.80
N ASN A 41 -14.04 7.63 -15.60
CA ASN A 41 -12.70 7.20 -15.19
C ASN A 41 -12.19 6.02 -16.05
N ILE A 42 -13.07 5.07 -16.37
CA ILE A 42 -12.74 3.96 -17.29
C ILE A 42 -12.37 4.50 -18.68
N LEU A 43 -13.19 5.40 -19.22
CA LEU A 43 -12.94 5.99 -20.53
C LEU A 43 -11.64 6.81 -20.54
N GLU A 44 -11.40 7.63 -19.51
CA GLU A 44 -10.16 8.38 -19.34
C GLU A 44 -8.95 7.44 -19.36
N TYR A 45 -8.94 6.39 -18.54
CA TYR A 45 -7.84 5.43 -18.53
C TYR A 45 -7.62 4.75 -19.89
N VAL A 46 -8.70 4.34 -20.56
CA VAL A 46 -8.59 3.69 -21.88
C VAL A 46 -7.99 4.66 -22.91
N THR A 47 -8.38 5.93 -22.89
CA THR A 47 -8.02 6.91 -23.91
C THR A 47 -6.69 7.62 -23.67
N SER A 48 -6.44 8.11 -22.46
CA SER A 48 -5.27 8.92 -22.11
C SER A 48 -4.27 8.22 -21.20
N LYS A 49 -4.60 7.02 -20.70
CA LYS A 49 -3.79 6.31 -19.68
C LYS A 49 -3.59 7.16 -18.42
N SER A 50 -4.57 8.03 -18.12
CA SER A 50 -4.61 8.86 -16.92
C SER A 50 -5.83 8.51 -16.05
N GLY A 51 -6.02 9.30 -14.99
CA GLY A 51 -7.15 9.16 -14.08
C GLY A 51 -6.92 8.12 -12.97
N PRO A 52 -7.92 7.89 -12.12
CA PRO A 52 -7.80 7.07 -10.91
C PRO A 52 -7.35 5.62 -11.17
N LEU A 53 -7.69 5.06 -12.32
CA LEU A 53 -7.33 3.68 -12.69
C LEU A 53 -5.86 3.51 -13.13
N ALA A 54 -5.14 4.61 -13.34
CA ALA A 54 -3.70 4.57 -13.58
C ALA A 54 -2.89 4.48 -12.28
N SER A 55 -3.53 4.64 -11.12
CA SER A 55 -2.87 4.50 -9.81
C SER A 55 -2.54 3.04 -9.49
N ALA A 56 -1.38 2.81 -8.87
CA ALA A 56 -1.00 1.51 -8.34
C ALA A 56 -1.82 1.20 -7.08
N THR A 57 -2.96 0.54 -7.27
CA THR A 57 -3.84 0.10 -6.17
C THR A 57 -4.28 1.26 -5.24
N GLY A 58 -4.56 2.43 -5.83
CA GLY A 58 -5.00 3.61 -5.07
C GLY A 58 -3.89 4.33 -4.30
N VAL A 59 -2.62 3.93 -4.47
CA VAL A 59 -1.47 4.69 -3.95
C VAL A 59 -1.34 5.98 -4.74
N ASN A 60 -1.50 7.10 -4.03
CA ASN A 60 -1.40 8.44 -4.60
C ASN A 60 -0.01 9.05 -4.38
N THR A 61 0.60 8.77 -3.22
CA THR A 61 1.88 9.35 -2.80
C THR A 61 2.69 8.36 -1.98
N LEU A 62 4.01 8.45 -2.11
CA LEU A 62 4.98 7.74 -1.27
C LEU A 62 5.88 8.74 -0.57
N ALA A 63 6.31 8.41 0.65
CA ALA A 63 7.35 9.15 1.35
C ALA A 63 8.31 8.21 2.07
N PHE A 64 9.59 8.55 2.03
CA PHE A 64 10.63 7.85 2.77
C PHE A 64 11.16 8.79 3.85
N LEU A 65 11.10 8.34 5.10
CA LEU A 65 11.51 9.10 6.27
C LEU A 65 12.68 8.42 6.97
N LYS A 66 13.49 9.23 7.63
CA LYS A 66 14.54 8.78 8.53
C LYS A 66 14.20 9.19 9.96
N GLN A 67 14.17 8.24 10.87
CA GLN A 67 13.98 8.55 12.30
C GLN A 67 15.16 9.38 12.83
N LYS A 68 14.86 10.29 13.77
CA LYS A 68 15.89 11.14 14.39
C LYS A 68 16.97 10.34 15.12
N ASN A 69 16.62 9.18 15.66
CA ASN A 69 17.51 8.29 16.40
C ASN A 69 17.88 7.04 15.58
N HIS A 70 17.93 7.15 14.25
CA HIS A 70 18.29 6.07 13.35
C HIS A 70 19.67 5.49 13.72
N THR A 71 19.77 4.16 13.81
CA THR A 71 21.01 3.44 14.18
C THR A 71 21.69 2.75 12.99
N GLY A 72 21.10 2.82 11.79
CA GLY A 72 21.65 2.28 10.56
C GLY A 72 22.50 3.29 9.77
N PRO A 73 22.81 2.99 8.51
CA PRO A 73 23.60 3.87 7.65
C PRO A 73 23.00 5.28 7.54
N GLU A 74 23.84 6.31 7.65
CA GLU A 74 23.37 7.72 7.72
C GLU A 74 22.50 8.15 6.52
N ASP A 75 22.71 7.54 5.35
CA ASP A 75 22.08 7.95 4.09
C ASP A 75 20.82 7.15 3.73
N LEU A 76 20.32 6.26 4.59
CA LEU A 76 19.16 5.42 4.28
C LEU A 76 17.93 5.77 5.13
N PRO A 77 16.73 5.84 4.52
CA PRO A 77 15.47 5.92 5.25
C PRO A 77 15.16 4.59 5.95
N ASP A 78 14.45 4.67 7.08
CA ASP A 78 14.01 3.52 7.87
C ASP A 78 12.48 3.42 8.01
N ILE A 79 11.75 4.34 7.39
CA ILE A 79 10.30 4.34 7.31
C ILE A 79 9.86 4.61 5.88
N GLU A 80 8.93 3.80 5.38
CA GLU A 80 8.20 4.03 4.15
C GLU A 80 6.73 4.31 4.48
N LEU A 81 6.18 5.38 3.92
CA LEU A 81 4.77 5.75 4.05
C LEU A 81 4.07 5.60 2.72
N TYR A 82 3.02 4.77 2.72
CA TYR A 82 2.06 4.66 1.62
C TYR A 82 0.84 5.54 1.92
N PHE A 83 0.59 6.54 1.09
CA PHE A 83 -0.68 7.25 1.07
C PHE A 83 -1.57 6.62 0.02
N LEU A 84 -2.52 5.80 0.48
CA LEU A 84 -3.43 5.09 -0.39
C LEU A 84 -4.89 5.33 -0.02
N GLU A 85 -5.74 5.36 -1.03
CA GLU A 85 -7.17 5.26 -0.82
C GLU A 85 -7.56 3.78 -0.72
N GLY A 86 -7.81 3.31 0.51
CA GLY A 86 -8.25 1.95 0.75
C GLY A 86 -9.71 1.76 0.36
N ALA A 87 -10.01 0.74 -0.46
CA ALA A 87 -11.37 0.28 -0.61
C ALA A 87 -11.80 -0.40 0.71
N VAL A 88 -12.83 0.14 1.37
CA VAL A 88 -13.43 -0.39 2.61
C VAL A 88 -13.63 -1.92 2.59
N PRO A 89 -14.07 -2.56 1.49
CA PRO A 89 -14.21 -4.01 1.44
C PRO A 89 -12.91 -4.77 1.65
N LEU A 90 -11.77 -4.25 1.19
CA LEU A 90 -10.47 -4.91 1.27
C LEU A 90 -9.96 -4.90 2.72
N LEU A 91 -10.09 -3.76 3.40
CA LEU A 91 -9.78 -3.61 4.84
C LEU A 91 -10.70 -4.47 5.72
N GLN A 92 -11.98 -4.56 5.38
CA GLN A 92 -12.95 -5.37 6.14
C GLN A 92 -12.75 -6.88 5.93
N THR A 93 -12.56 -7.33 4.69
CA THR A 93 -12.52 -8.77 4.36
C THR A 93 -11.17 -9.41 4.59
N GLN A 94 -10.06 -8.68 4.40
CA GLN A 94 -8.71 -9.24 4.54
C GLN A 94 -8.07 -8.89 5.89
N MET A 95 -8.36 -7.72 6.44
CA MET A 95 -7.76 -7.26 7.71
C MET A 95 -8.71 -7.32 8.90
N ASN A 96 -9.99 -7.68 8.68
CA ASN A 96 -11.04 -7.74 9.71
C ASN A 96 -11.19 -6.42 10.50
N LEU A 97 -10.87 -5.29 9.87
CA LEU A 97 -11.06 -3.97 10.44
C LEU A 97 -12.53 -3.56 10.27
N LYS A 98 -13.20 -3.20 11.37
CA LYS A 98 -14.57 -2.67 11.35
C LYS A 98 -14.51 -1.15 11.46
N PRO A 99 -15.32 -0.40 10.69
CA PRO A 99 -15.57 0.99 11.01
C PRO A 99 -16.16 1.05 12.42
N GLU A 100 -15.73 2.04 13.21
CA GLU A 100 -16.29 2.31 14.53
C GLU A 100 -17.74 2.81 14.44
#